data_AF-A0A955Y873-F1
#
_entry.id   AF-A0A955Y873-F1
#
_cell.length_a   1.000
_cell.length_b   1.000
_cell.length_c   1.000
_cell.angle_alpha   90.00
_cell.angle_beta   90.00
_cell.angle_gamma   90.00
#
_symmetry.space_group_name_H-M   'P 1'
#
loop_
_entity.id
_entity.type
_entity.pdbx_description
1 polymer ?
#
loop_
_entity_poly.entity_id
_entity_poly.type
_entity_poly.pdbx_seq_one_letter_code
_entity_poly.pdbx_strand_id
1 'polypeptide(L)'
;MTRTLATVVTCLLGLGCSTPSCPEGQTAGADGACVADTDDTDGTVDSGDTDVPVPTRRSLVRLEWDIDVLPTDNVVELTCDGQAVFAPVSTFTVYRTYSEENELPAGQSCVVRISDRRGGQLAGGRAIVCSQEVLTWEPRRGKVFESEPFDTYGCVPGCADPVAENYDATTNLDDGSCIYVRGCTNPEAENFDPLATKDDGSCDLGGFGLVEVVLQTDDHPEDNAIRVMCNGSQALRVDGADEGWLKNAIVRLPITLDAGLTCEVVLEERVGDKGPGGRVVFCGEEAASWLELTGDGRDVEVAVATFDVVACSGCTDPTSPAYDPEAVVEDGS
;
A
#
# COMPACT_ATOMS: atom_id res chain seq x y z
N MET A 1 -10.48 7.79 -46.41
CA MET A 1 -11.77 7.07 -46.56
C MET A 1 -12.41 7.03 -45.17
N THR A 2 -13.23 8.04 -44.82
CA THR A 2 -14.70 7.94 -44.54
C THR A 2 -15.03 7.08 -43.30
N ARG A 3 -15.69 7.54 -42.23
CA ARG A 3 -16.48 8.76 -41.92
C ARG A 3 -16.62 8.87 -40.40
N THR A 4 -16.29 10.04 -39.82
CA THR A 4 -16.91 10.57 -38.59
C THR A 4 -17.98 11.54 -39.08
N LEU A 5 -19.24 11.34 -38.71
CA LEU A 5 -20.35 12.15 -39.21
C LEU A 5 -21.35 12.35 -38.07
N ALA A 6 -21.25 13.50 -37.42
CA ALA A 6 -22.33 14.30 -36.84
C ALA A 6 -21.67 15.43 -36.02
N THR A 7 -22.00 16.71 -36.08
CA THR A 7 -22.81 17.56 -36.97
C THR A 7 -22.36 18.98 -36.60
N VAL A 8 -21.63 19.69 -37.47
CA VAL A 8 -21.37 21.12 -37.28
C VAL A 8 -22.53 21.89 -37.92
N VAL A 9 -23.41 22.48 -37.10
CA VAL A 9 -24.47 23.37 -37.57
C VAL A 9 -23.97 24.82 -37.53
N THR A 10 -23.86 25.40 -38.72
CA THR A 10 -23.57 26.82 -38.95
C THR A 10 -24.85 27.64 -38.70
N CYS A 11 -24.89 28.52 -37.68
CA CYS A 11 -26.03 29.44 -37.42
C CYS A 11 -25.71 30.79 -38.12
N LEU A 12 -26.29 31.04 -39.32
CA LEU A 12 -26.20 32.31 -40.06
C LEU A 12 -27.62 32.82 -40.33
N LEU A 13 -27.89 34.05 -39.88
CA LEU A 13 -29.07 34.90 -40.12
C LEU A 13 -30.39 34.52 -39.41
N GLY A 14 -30.60 35.12 -38.24
CA GLY A 14 -31.85 35.85 -37.98
C GLY A 14 -33.10 35.10 -37.51
N LEU A 15 -33.02 33.84 -37.07
CA LEU A 15 -34.10 33.15 -36.37
C LEU A 15 -33.53 32.42 -35.16
N GLY A 16 -34.19 32.55 -33.99
CA GLY A 16 -33.69 32.09 -32.69
C GLY A 16 -33.17 30.65 -32.71
N CYS A 17 -31.89 30.49 -32.39
CA CYS A 17 -31.22 29.20 -32.24
C CYS A 17 -31.81 28.56 -30.95
N SER A 18 -32.73 27.59 -31.07
CA SER A 18 -33.18 26.76 -29.94
C SER A 18 -32.00 25.90 -29.49
N THR A 19 -31.59 26.05 -28.23
CA THR A 19 -30.52 25.24 -27.64
C THR A 19 -30.87 23.75 -27.73
N PRO A 20 -29.87 22.86 -27.95
CA PRO A 20 -30.12 21.44 -27.83
C PRO A 20 -30.53 21.16 -26.38
N SER A 21 -31.75 20.68 -26.18
CA SER A 21 -32.20 20.23 -24.87
C SER A 21 -31.38 19.00 -24.49
N CYS A 22 -30.56 19.10 -23.44
CA CYS A 22 -29.95 17.93 -22.83
C CYS A 22 -31.05 17.02 -22.24
N PRO A 23 -30.83 15.69 -22.17
CA PRO A 23 -31.71 14.77 -21.46
C PRO A 23 -31.92 15.20 -20.00
N GLU A 24 -33.04 14.81 -19.37
CA GLU A 24 -33.28 15.06 -17.94
C GLU A 24 -32.07 14.61 -17.09
N GLY A 25 -31.57 15.51 -16.23
CA GLY A 25 -30.40 15.28 -15.37
C GLY A 25 -29.04 15.74 -15.91
N GLN A 26 -28.99 16.51 -17.00
CA GLN A 26 -27.75 17.09 -17.55
C GLN A 26 -27.91 18.58 -17.89
N THR A 27 -26.84 19.36 -17.66
CA THR A 27 -26.77 20.77 -18.06
C THR A 27 -25.80 20.96 -19.22
N ALA A 28 -26.04 21.96 -20.06
CA ALA A 28 -25.15 22.25 -21.18
C ALA A 28 -23.94 23.07 -20.68
N GLY A 29 -22.75 22.51 -20.81
CA GLY A 29 -21.49 23.20 -20.56
C GLY A 29 -21.23 24.35 -21.54
N ALA A 30 -20.26 25.20 -21.22
CA ALA A 30 -19.92 26.39 -22.04
C ALA A 30 -19.41 26.04 -23.46
N ASP A 31 -19.04 24.78 -23.70
CA ASP A 31 -18.65 24.20 -24.99
C ASP A 31 -19.81 23.50 -25.73
N GLY A 32 -21.01 23.47 -25.14
CA GLY A 32 -22.19 22.83 -25.70
C GLY A 32 -22.25 21.31 -25.48
N ALA A 33 -21.34 20.73 -24.71
CA ALA A 33 -21.44 19.33 -24.26
C ALA A 33 -22.42 19.23 -23.07
N CYS A 34 -23.26 18.19 -23.05
CA CYS A 34 -24.10 17.92 -21.89
C CYS A 34 -23.23 17.26 -20.80
N VAL A 35 -23.19 17.87 -19.62
CA VAL A 35 -22.42 17.39 -18.47
C VAL A 35 -23.43 16.98 -17.39
N ALA A 36 -23.13 15.89 -16.67
CA ALA A 36 -23.91 15.52 -15.49
C ALA A 36 -23.87 16.68 -14.49
N ASP A 37 -25.03 17.01 -13.92
CA ASP A 37 -25.10 18.02 -12.87
C ASP A 37 -24.36 17.48 -11.64
N THR A 38 -23.16 18.01 -11.39
CA THR A 38 -22.33 17.62 -10.23
C THR A 38 -22.29 18.73 -9.18
N ASP A 39 -23.26 19.65 -9.18
CA ASP A 39 -23.34 20.71 -8.17
C ASP A 39 -23.98 20.25 -6.84
N ASP A 40 -23.57 19.08 -6.35
CA ASP A 40 -23.91 18.56 -5.01
C ASP A 40 -22.65 18.54 -4.11
N THR A 41 -21.94 19.67 -4.06
CA THR A 41 -20.86 19.89 -3.07
C THR A 41 -21.25 20.85 -1.95
N ASP A 42 -22.45 21.42 -1.99
CA ASP A 42 -23.07 22.17 -0.91
C ASP A 42 -24.37 21.45 -0.54
N GLY A 43 -24.42 20.76 0.59
CA GLY A 43 -25.52 19.91 1.04
C GLY A 43 -26.84 20.64 1.32
N THR A 44 -27.31 21.48 0.40
CA THR A 44 -28.63 22.10 0.42
C THR A 44 -29.57 21.30 -0.45
N VAL A 45 -30.35 20.44 0.19
CA VAL A 45 -31.41 19.66 -0.44
C VAL A 45 -32.48 20.63 -0.94
N ASP A 46 -32.61 20.82 -2.25
CA ASP A 46 -33.78 21.48 -2.82
C ASP A 46 -35.00 20.57 -2.60
N SER A 47 -36.01 21.13 -1.95
CA SER A 47 -37.17 20.41 -1.38
C SER A 47 -38.17 19.85 -2.40
N GLY A 48 -37.70 19.54 -3.61
CA GLY A 48 -38.54 19.19 -4.77
C GLY A 48 -38.43 17.76 -5.30
N ASP A 49 -37.40 16.98 -4.95
CA ASP A 49 -37.17 15.67 -5.58
C ASP A 49 -37.26 14.52 -4.56
N THR A 50 -38.48 14.07 -4.29
CA THR A 50 -38.73 12.82 -3.56
C THR A 50 -38.76 11.67 -4.56
N ASP A 51 -37.77 10.78 -4.49
CA ASP A 51 -37.67 9.46 -5.16
C ASP A 51 -36.59 9.29 -6.26
N VAL A 52 -35.43 9.94 -6.13
CA VAL A 52 -34.20 9.35 -6.70
C VAL A 52 -33.46 8.62 -5.57
N PRO A 53 -33.36 7.27 -5.60
CA PRO A 53 -32.48 6.57 -4.66
C PRO A 53 -31.07 7.08 -4.91
N VAL A 54 -30.52 7.84 -3.95
CA VAL A 54 -29.07 8.11 -3.89
C VAL A 54 -28.40 6.75 -4.07
N PRO A 55 -27.52 6.55 -5.07
CA PRO A 55 -26.84 5.28 -5.23
C PRO A 55 -26.20 4.96 -3.89
N THR A 56 -26.65 3.88 -3.25
CA THR A 56 -26.22 3.46 -1.92
C THR A 56 -24.78 3.00 -2.02
N ARG A 57 -23.86 3.95 -2.12
CA ARG A 57 -22.44 3.65 -2.04
C ARG A 57 -22.21 3.04 -0.67
N ARG A 58 -21.52 1.90 -0.67
CA ARG A 58 -21.09 1.26 0.57
C ARG A 58 -19.75 1.85 0.98
N SER A 59 -19.56 1.91 2.27
CA SER A 59 -18.33 2.29 2.95
C SER A 59 -17.71 1.03 3.52
N LEU A 60 -16.42 0.84 3.31
CA LEU A 60 -15.64 -0.20 3.96
C LEU A 60 -15.02 0.41 5.20
N VAL A 61 -15.50 0.02 6.38
CA VAL A 61 -14.97 0.48 7.65
C VAL A 61 -14.12 -0.63 8.25
N ARG A 62 -12.81 -0.38 8.36
CA ARG A 62 -11.86 -1.25 9.04
C ARG A 62 -11.47 -0.62 10.37
N LEU A 63 -11.59 -1.37 11.46
CA LEU A 63 -11.12 -0.94 12.77
C LEU A 63 -9.89 -1.74 13.13
N GLU A 64 -8.82 -1.06 13.50
CA GLU A 64 -7.57 -1.67 13.94
C GLU A 64 -7.29 -1.28 15.39
N TRP A 65 -7.02 -2.25 16.26
CA TRP A 65 -6.67 -1.95 17.66
C TRP A 65 -5.69 -2.94 18.26
N ASP A 66 -4.89 -2.46 19.19
CA ASP A 66 -3.87 -3.23 19.88
C ASP A 66 -4.44 -3.84 21.15
N ILE A 67 -4.26 -5.14 21.38
CA ILE A 67 -4.76 -5.73 22.63
C ILE A 67 -3.84 -5.40 23.81
N ASP A 68 -4.46 -5.04 24.94
CA ASP A 68 -3.78 -4.88 26.22
C ASP A 68 -3.30 -6.21 26.84
N VAL A 69 -2.69 -6.09 28.02
CA VAL A 69 -2.02 -7.21 28.74
C VAL A 69 -3.01 -8.30 29.20
N LEU A 70 -4.33 -8.07 29.19
CA LEU A 70 -5.36 -9.02 29.64
C LEU A 70 -6.49 -9.18 28.59
N PRO A 71 -6.22 -9.76 27.41
CA PRO A 71 -7.09 -9.79 26.22
C PRO A 71 -8.53 -10.32 26.38
N THR A 72 -8.91 -10.87 27.54
CA THR A 72 -10.22 -11.49 27.78
C THR A 72 -11.22 -10.59 28.50
N ASP A 73 -10.82 -9.39 28.94
CA ASP A 73 -11.70 -8.45 29.64
C ASP A 73 -12.14 -7.24 28.82
N ASN A 74 -11.51 -7.00 27.67
CA ASN A 74 -11.88 -5.96 26.72
C ASN A 74 -13.03 -6.36 25.80
N VAL A 75 -13.89 -5.39 25.54
CA VAL A 75 -15.02 -5.43 24.60
C VAL A 75 -14.91 -4.19 23.74
N VAL A 76 -14.73 -4.38 22.44
CA VAL A 76 -14.81 -3.31 21.42
C VAL A 76 -16.21 -3.39 20.78
N GLU A 77 -16.81 -2.25 20.47
CA GLU A 77 -18.13 -2.11 19.84
C GLU A 77 -18.11 -0.91 18.88
N LEU A 78 -18.66 -1.07 17.67
CA LEU A 78 -18.95 0.01 16.73
C LEU A 78 -20.44 0.22 16.68
N THR A 79 -20.85 1.45 16.91
CA THR A 79 -22.23 1.89 16.77
C THR A 79 -22.28 2.97 15.70
N CYS A 80 -23.16 2.81 14.71
CA CYS A 80 -23.40 3.82 13.68
C CYS A 80 -24.87 4.20 13.69
N ASP A 81 -25.17 5.51 13.71
CA ASP A 81 -26.52 6.07 13.87
C ASP A 81 -27.31 5.46 15.05
N GLY A 82 -26.61 5.08 16.11
CA GLY A 82 -27.19 4.44 17.30
C GLY A 82 -27.51 2.95 17.15
N GLN A 83 -27.17 2.31 16.03
CA GLN A 83 -27.28 0.86 15.84
C GLN A 83 -25.91 0.18 15.97
N ALA A 84 -25.84 -0.91 16.74
CA ALA A 84 -24.65 -1.73 16.84
C ALA A 84 -24.38 -2.43 15.51
N VAL A 85 -23.21 -2.18 14.93
CA VAL A 85 -22.77 -2.74 13.64
C VAL A 85 -22.03 -4.05 13.85
N PHE A 86 -21.15 -4.09 14.85
CA PHE A 86 -20.49 -5.32 15.29
C PHE A 86 -20.64 -5.50 16.80
N ALA A 87 -20.68 -6.75 17.25
CA ALA A 87 -20.91 -7.14 18.64
C ALA A 87 -19.72 -7.99 19.17
N PRO A 88 -19.47 -8.02 20.49
CA PRO A 88 -18.14 -8.23 21.06
C PRO A 88 -17.48 -9.56 20.72
N VAL A 89 -16.23 -9.50 20.27
CA VAL A 89 -15.32 -10.65 20.26
C VAL A 89 -14.59 -10.68 21.62
N SER A 90 -14.84 -11.73 22.42
CA SER A 90 -14.47 -11.73 23.85
C SER A 90 -13.37 -12.72 24.23
N THR A 91 -12.55 -13.20 23.31
CA THR A 91 -11.47 -14.13 23.66
C THR A 91 -10.29 -13.95 22.73
N PHE A 92 -9.22 -13.33 23.23
CA PHE A 92 -8.01 -13.18 22.44
C PHE A 92 -6.77 -13.66 23.17
N THR A 93 -5.76 -13.99 22.39
CA THR A 93 -4.43 -14.41 22.85
C THR A 93 -3.46 -13.34 22.38
N VAL A 94 -2.97 -12.52 23.34
CA VAL A 94 -1.68 -11.81 23.43
C VAL A 94 -1.14 -11.07 22.17
N TYR A 95 -0.98 -9.72 22.28
CA TYR A 95 -0.27 -8.74 21.40
C TYR A 95 -0.37 -8.95 19.89
N ARG A 96 -1.56 -8.82 19.31
CA ARG A 96 -1.74 -8.67 17.86
C ARG A 96 -2.66 -7.48 17.61
N THR A 97 -2.41 -6.70 16.55
CA THR A 97 -3.37 -5.72 16.06
C THR A 97 -4.53 -6.48 15.40
N TYR A 98 -5.75 -6.25 15.86
CA TYR A 98 -6.94 -6.89 15.27
C TYR A 98 -7.57 -5.95 14.29
N SER A 99 -7.89 -6.45 13.10
CA SER A 99 -8.66 -5.75 12.09
C SER A 99 -10.03 -6.40 11.92
N GLU A 100 -11.09 -5.60 11.93
CA GLU A 100 -12.43 -6.06 11.57
C GLU A 100 -13.00 -5.13 10.49
N GLU A 101 -13.51 -5.71 9.40
CA GLU A 101 -14.06 -4.97 8.27
C GLU A 101 -15.58 -5.07 8.24
N ASN A 102 -16.25 -3.93 8.06
CA ASN A 102 -17.70 -3.86 7.97
C ASN A 102 -18.10 -3.04 6.75
N GLU A 103 -19.01 -3.59 5.93
CA GLU A 103 -19.66 -2.85 4.86
C GLU A 103 -20.88 -2.12 5.39
N LEU A 104 -20.84 -0.79 5.34
CA LEU A 104 -21.89 0.09 5.83
C LEU A 104 -22.46 0.99 4.74
N PRO A 105 -23.70 1.47 4.83
CA PRO A 105 -24.15 2.60 4.04
C PRO A 105 -23.23 3.83 4.20
N ALA A 106 -23.07 4.62 3.15
CA ALA A 106 -22.43 5.92 3.23
C ALA A 106 -23.30 6.96 3.96
N GLY A 107 -22.66 7.90 4.66
CA GLY A 107 -23.30 9.01 5.36
C GLY A 107 -23.75 8.70 6.79
N GLN A 108 -23.27 7.61 7.40
CA GLN A 108 -23.57 7.28 8.80
C GLN A 108 -22.56 7.91 9.75
N SER A 109 -23.00 8.31 10.94
CA SER A 109 -22.11 8.78 12.00
C SER A 109 -21.81 7.62 12.96
N CYS A 110 -20.55 7.22 13.03
CA CYS A 110 -20.07 6.08 13.79
C CYS A 110 -19.25 6.47 15.02
N VAL A 111 -19.31 5.65 16.06
CA VAL A 111 -18.53 5.79 17.31
C VAL A 111 -17.97 4.42 17.69
N VAL A 112 -16.69 4.39 18.07
CA VAL A 112 -16.04 3.20 18.64
C VAL A 112 -16.08 3.31 20.16
N ARG A 113 -16.54 2.25 20.81
CA ARG A 113 -16.55 2.10 22.26
C ARG A 113 -15.70 0.91 22.66
N ILE A 114 -14.77 1.14 23.59
CA ILE A 114 -13.94 0.09 24.19
C ILE A 114 -14.28 0.05 25.67
N SER A 115 -14.53 -1.14 26.20
CA SER A 115 -14.79 -1.32 27.63
C SER A 115 -14.02 -2.50 28.21
N ASP A 116 -13.44 -2.29 29.38
CA ASP A 116 -12.71 -3.28 30.17
C ASP A 116 -13.53 -3.61 31.42
N ARG A 117 -13.89 -4.88 31.58
CA ARG A 117 -14.69 -5.37 32.72
C ARG A 117 -13.95 -5.37 34.05
N ARG A 118 -12.63 -5.54 34.06
CA ARG A 118 -11.80 -5.62 35.28
C ARG A 118 -11.18 -4.27 35.62
N GLY A 119 -11.01 -3.41 34.61
CA GLY A 119 -10.39 -2.11 34.71
C GLY A 119 -8.87 -2.23 34.66
N GLY A 120 -8.26 -1.44 33.77
CA GLY A 120 -6.89 -1.64 33.35
C GLY A 120 -6.44 -0.56 32.37
N GLN A 121 -5.64 -0.96 31.37
CA GLN A 121 -5.17 -0.09 30.30
C GLN A 121 -5.95 -0.45 29.04
N LEU A 122 -6.77 0.47 28.54
CA LEU A 122 -7.50 0.27 27.30
C LEU A 122 -6.56 0.28 26.10
N ALA A 123 -6.89 -0.56 25.12
CA ALA A 123 -6.29 -0.62 23.80
C ALA A 123 -6.23 0.74 23.10
N GLY A 124 -5.11 1.04 22.46
CA GLY A 124 -5.03 2.05 21.40
C GLY A 124 -5.50 1.47 20.07
N GLY A 125 -5.67 2.32 19.06
CA GLY A 125 -6.06 1.87 17.74
C GLY A 125 -6.45 3.00 16.81
N ARG A 126 -7.03 2.63 15.67
CA ARG A 126 -7.48 3.53 14.62
C ARG A 126 -8.70 2.99 13.89
N ALA A 127 -9.45 3.90 13.27
CA ALA A 127 -10.51 3.59 12.33
C ALA A 127 -10.12 4.05 10.94
N ILE A 128 -10.32 3.17 9.97
CA ILE A 128 -10.02 3.37 8.56
C ILE A 128 -11.34 3.26 7.80
N VAL A 129 -11.66 4.25 6.97
CA VAL A 129 -12.83 4.25 6.08
C VAL A 129 -12.31 4.33 4.66
N CYS A 130 -12.66 3.37 3.81
CA CYS A 130 -12.21 3.32 2.41
C CYS A 130 -10.70 3.65 2.30
N SER A 131 -9.83 2.88 2.97
CA SER A 131 -8.37 3.08 3.00
C SER A 131 -7.82 4.40 3.58
N GLN A 132 -8.65 5.31 4.11
CA GLN A 132 -8.18 6.50 4.80
C GLN A 132 -8.36 6.38 6.31
N GLU A 133 -7.31 6.69 7.07
CA GLU A 133 -7.40 6.79 8.52
C GLU A 133 -8.21 8.02 8.91
N VAL A 134 -9.37 7.81 9.55
CA VAL A 134 -10.29 8.89 9.94
C VAL A 134 -10.24 9.19 11.44
N LEU A 135 -9.71 8.27 12.23
CA LEU A 135 -9.64 8.36 13.68
C LEU A 135 -8.46 7.55 14.18
N THR A 136 -7.71 8.09 15.14
CA THR A 136 -6.71 7.37 15.90
C THR A 136 -6.84 7.71 17.38
N TRP A 137 -6.69 6.72 18.25
CA TRP A 137 -6.72 6.89 19.69
C TRP A 137 -5.58 6.16 20.38
N GLU A 138 -5.01 6.81 21.38
CA GLU A 138 -3.90 6.26 22.16
C GLU A 138 -4.40 5.33 23.29
N PRO A 139 -3.58 4.36 23.72
CA PRO A 139 -3.88 3.56 24.90
C PRO A 139 -4.00 4.43 26.17
N ARG A 140 -5.04 4.24 26.98
CA ARG A 140 -5.27 5.02 28.21
C ARG A 140 -5.79 4.18 29.37
N ARG A 141 -5.44 4.55 30.60
CA ARG A 141 -5.99 3.87 31.80
C ARG A 141 -7.46 4.20 31.97
N GLY A 142 -8.29 3.19 32.14
CA GLY A 142 -9.73 3.38 32.27
C GLY A 142 -10.51 2.09 32.29
N LYS A 143 -11.83 2.24 32.36
CA LYS A 143 -12.78 1.13 32.18
C LYS A 143 -13.58 1.24 30.88
N VAL A 144 -13.71 2.46 30.35
CA VAL A 144 -14.46 2.73 29.13
C VAL A 144 -13.76 3.85 28.39
N PHE A 145 -13.63 3.68 27.08
CA PHE A 145 -13.27 4.70 26.11
C PHE A 145 -14.39 4.77 25.06
N GLU A 146 -14.66 5.98 24.61
CA GLU A 146 -15.59 6.27 23.52
C GLU A 146 -14.91 7.31 22.64
N SER A 147 -14.87 7.06 21.34
CA SER A 147 -14.25 7.97 20.38
C SER A 147 -15.12 9.21 20.14
N GLU A 148 -14.51 10.25 19.59
CA GLU A 148 -15.31 11.25 18.87
C GLU A 148 -15.98 10.58 17.65
N PRO A 149 -17.15 11.07 17.20
CA PRO A 149 -17.83 10.52 16.04
C PRO A 149 -17.01 10.69 14.77
N PHE A 150 -17.07 9.70 13.87
CA PHE A 150 -16.53 9.78 12.52
C PHE A 150 -17.59 9.36 11.50
N ASP A 151 -17.57 10.00 10.33
CA ASP A 151 -18.57 9.77 9.29
C ASP A 151 -18.11 8.68 8.31
N THR A 152 -19.05 7.83 7.89
CA THR A 152 -18.85 6.95 6.75
C THR A 152 -19.10 7.71 5.46
N TYR A 153 -18.36 7.40 4.40
CA TYR A 153 -18.55 7.99 3.08
C TYR A 153 -18.35 6.93 2.01
N GLY A 154 -18.98 7.14 0.86
CA GLY A 154 -19.01 6.13 -0.20
C GLY A 154 -17.61 5.79 -0.71
N CYS A 155 -17.28 4.50 -0.75
CA CYS A 155 -16.05 4.06 -1.38
C CYS A 155 -16.18 4.15 -2.92
N VAL A 156 -15.14 4.69 -3.53
CA VAL A 156 -14.87 4.63 -4.96
C VAL A 156 -13.68 3.68 -5.10
N PRO A 157 -13.91 2.41 -5.49
CA PRO A 157 -12.83 1.47 -5.75
C PRO A 157 -12.12 1.82 -7.05
N GLY A 158 -10.81 1.61 -7.07
CA GLY A 158 -9.95 1.86 -8.23
C GLY A 158 -8.49 1.84 -7.82
N CYS A 159 -7.60 2.35 -8.68
CA CYS A 159 -6.20 2.47 -8.33
C CYS A 159 -5.91 3.81 -7.62
N ALA A 160 -5.43 3.74 -6.38
CA ALA A 160 -5.07 4.91 -5.57
C ALA A 160 -3.58 5.29 -5.66
N ASP A 161 -2.75 4.48 -6.32
CA ASP A 161 -1.31 4.73 -6.46
C ASP A 161 -1.01 5.73 -7.60
N PRO A 162 -0.46 6.92 -7.32
CA PRO A 162 -0.13 7.93 -8.33
C PRO A 162 0.96 7.51 -9.32
N VAL A 163 1.71 6.42 -9.06
CA VAL A 163 2.70 5.89 -10.00
C VAL A 163 2.13 4.83 -10.94
N ALA A 164 0.86 4.45 -10.82
CA ALA A 164 0.21 3.52 -11.74
C ALA A 164 -0.32 4.20 -13.01
N GLU A 165 -0.35 3.46 -14.12
CA GLU A 165 -0.87 3.92 -15.43
C GLU A 165 -2.37 4.22 -15.41
N ASN A 166 -3.12 3.53 -14.54
CA ASN A 166 -4.55 3.68 -14.35
C ASN A 166 -4.90 4.39 -13.03
N TYR A 167 -3.99 5.21 -12.50
CA TYR A 167 -4.27 6.05 -11.34
C TYR A 167 -5.55 6.88 -11.53
N ASP A 168 -6.45 6.82 -10.54
CA ASP A 168 -7.66 7.64 -10.50
C ASP A 168 -7.70 8.42 -9.19
N ALA A 169 -7.51 9.74 -9.30
CA ALA A 169 -7.52 10.67 -8.17
C ALA A 169 -8.87 10.78 -7.43
N THR A 170 -9.95 10.22 -7.99
CA THR A 170 -11.26 10.16 -7.33
C THR A 170 -11.47 8.90 -6.50
N THR A 171 -10.57 7.93 -6.62
CA THR A 171 -10.53 6.70 -5.82
C THR A 171 -10.18 7.04 -4.39
N ASN A 172 -10.88 6.41 -3.44
CA ASN A 172 -10.47 6.38 -2.04
C ASN A 172 -10.15 4.96 -1.56
N LEU A 173 -10.67 3.91 -2.22
CA LEU A 173 -10.39 2.52 -1.87
C LEU A 173 -9.52 1.88 -2.96
N ASP A 174 -8.26 1.60 -2.65
CA ASP A 174 -7.43 0.80 -3.55
C ASP A 174 -7.99 -0.62 -3.65
N ASP A 175 -8.34 -1.05 -4.87
CA ASP A 175 -8.88 -2.37 -5.15
C ASP A 175 -7.84 -3.36 -5.73
N GLY A 176 -6.57 -2.94 -5.79
CA GLY A 176 -5.48 -3.73 -6.34
C GLY A 176 -5.49 -3.80 -7.87
N SER A 177 -6.31 -3.00 -8.55
CA SER A 177 -6.34 -2.93 -10.02
C SER A 177 -5.21 -2.13 -10.64
N CYS A 178 -4.30 -1.56 -9.85
CA CYS A 178 -3.19 -0.75 -10.34
C CYS A 178 -2.32 -1.48 -11.38
N ILE A 179 -2.17 -0.84 -12.55
CA ILE A 179 -1.38 -1.31 -13.68
C ILE A 179 -0.07 -0.54 -13.68
N TYR A 180 1.03 -1.25 -13.58
CA TYR A 180 2.37 -0.67 -13.64
C TYR A 180 3.08 -1.11 -14.91
N VAL A 181 3.85 -0.19 -15.50
CA VAL A 181 4.88 -0.58 -16.47
C VAL A 181 6.11 -0.96 -15.66
N ARG A 182 6.46 -2.24 -15.70
CA ARG A 182 7.61 -2.80 -14.99
C ARG A 182 8.86 -2.70 -15.86
N GLY A 183 9.94 -2.20 -15.28
CA GLY A 183 11.24 -2.05 -15.92
C GLY A 183 12.16 -1.17 -15.06
N CYS A 184 13.38 -0.92 -15.53
CA CYS A 184 14.32 -0.12 -14.76
C CYS A 184 13.89 1.36 -14.71
N THR A 185 13.63 1.89 -13.51
CA THR A 185 13.25 3.30 -13.31
C THR A 185 14.44 4.22 -13.00
N ASN A 186 15.65 3.67 -12.87
CA ASN A 186 16.86 4.43 -12.58
C ASN A 186 17.44 5.07 -13.86
N PRO A 187 17.45 6.41 -14.01
CA PRO A 187 17.97 7.09 -15.21
C PRO A 187 19.48 6.93 -15.42
N GLU A 188 20.22 6.43 -14.44
CA GLU A 188 21.65 6.15 -14.52
C GLU A 188 21.96 4.74 -15.05
N ALA A 189 20.95 3.88 -15.23
CA ALA A 189 21.11 2.53 -15.77
C ALA A 189 21.27 2.47 -17.29
N GLU A 190 22.09 1.53 -17.75
CA GLU A 190 22.26 1.21 -19.17
C GLU A 190 20.96 0.74 -19.82
N ASN A 191 20.11 0.06 -19.06
CA ASN A 191 18.80 -0.42 -19.49
C ASN A 191 17.63 0.38 -18.90
N PHE A 192 17.86 1.65 -18.51
CA PHE A 192 16.80 2.55 -18.08
C PHE A 192 15.62 2.55 -19.07
N ASP A 193 14.42 2.28 -18.56
CA ASP A 193 13.19 2.38 -19.33
C ASP A 193 12.42 3.66 -18.92
N PRO A 194 12.38 4.69 -19.77
CA PRO A 194 11.65 5.92 -19.46
C PRO A 194 10.12 5.74 -19.40
N LEU A 195 9.60 4.57 -19.80
CA LEU A 195 8.19 4.23 -19.65
C LEU A 195 7.92 3.41 -18.38
N ALA A 196 8.94 2.91 -17.69
CA ALA A 196 8.74 2.17 -16.46
C ALA A 196 8.21 3.08 -15.36
N THR A 197 7.14 2.64 -14.71
CA THR A 197 6.50 3.34 -13.60
C THR A 197 6.69 2.64 -12.26
N LYS A 198 7.07 1.36 -12.29
CA LYS A 198 7.48 0.59 -11.10
C LYS A 198 8.74 -0.19 -11.41
N ASP A 199 9.75 -0.05 -10.55
CA ASP A 199 10.99 -0.80 -10.67
C ASP A 199 10.74 -2.31 -10.53
N ASP A 200 11.40 -3.10 -11.36
CA ASP A 200 11.35 -4.56 -11.33
C ASP A 200 12.68 -5.20 -10.94
N GLY A 201 13.66 -4.39 -10.55
CA GLY A 201 15.00 -4.84 -10.16
C GLY A 201 15.87 -5.27 -11.35
N SER A 202 15.44 -5.00 -12.58
CA SER A 202 16.24 -5.31 -13.78
C SER A 202 17.34 -4.30 -14.06
N CYS A 203 17.42 -3.17 -13.32
CA CYS A 203 18.38 -2.10 -13.58
C CYS A 203 19.83 -2.59 -13.69
N ASP A 204 20.38 -2.46 -14.89
CA ASP A 204 21.77 -2.71 -15.25
C ASP A 204 22.54 -1.40 -15.16
N LEU A 205 23.30 -1.23 -14.09
CA LEU A 205 24.12 -0.03 -13.88
C LEU A 205 25.52 -0.14 -14.51
N GLY A 206 25.72 -1.03 -15.49
CA GLY A 206 27.01 -1.17 -16.17
C GLY A 206 28.05 -1.90 -15.33
N GLY A 207 27.60 -2.90 -14.58
CA GLY A 207 28.45 -3.84 -13.85
C GLY A 207 29.25 -3.22 -12.72
N PHE A 208 28.64 -3.02 -11.56
CA PHE A 208 29.32 -3.16 -10.27
C PHE A 208 28.33 -3.83 -9.31
N GLY A 209 28.59 -5.09 -8.97
CA GLY A 209 28.00 -5.80 -7.85
C GLY A 209 26.48 -6.04 -7.87
N LEU A 210 26.02 -7.10 -8.55
CA LEU A 210 24.69 -7.66 -8.27
C LEU A 210 24.70 -8.22 -6.84
N VAL A 211 23.95 -7.60 -5.96
CA VAL A 211 23.70 -8.07 -4.61
C VAL A 211 22.35 -8.79 -4.64
N GLU A 212 22.31 -10.03 -4.21
CA GLU A 212 21.07 -10.78 -4.09
C GLU A 212 20.73 -10.95 -2.60
N VAL A 213 19.67 -10.30 -2.15
CA VAL A 213 19.12 -10.53 -0.81
C VAL A 213 18.19 -11.74 -0.90
N VAL A 214 18.61 -12.84 -0.27
CA VAL A 214 17.87 -14.11 -0.25
C VAL A 214 17.25 -14.31 1.12
N LEU A 215 15.96 -14.57 1.13
CA LEU A 215 15.15 -14.61 2.33
C LEU A 215 14.31 -15.86 2.31
N GLN A 216 14.17 -16.49 3.47
CA GLN A 216 13.18 -17.53 3.67
C GLN A 216 12.04 -16.94 4.49
N THR A 217 10.90 -16.70 3.86
CA THR A 217 9.73 -16.12 4.53
C THR A 217 9.22 -17.04 5.62
N ASP A 218 8.59 -16.45 6.63
CA ASP A 218 7.95 -17.16 7.74
C ASP A 218 6.49 -17.52 7.42
N ASP A 219 5.69 -17.73 8.46
CA ASP A 219 4.26 -18.03 8.36
C ASP A 219 3.39 -16.76 8.22
N HIS A 220 3.95 -15.54 8.34
CA HIS A 220 3.29 -14.24 8.17
C HIS A 220 4.16 -13.26 7.36
N PRO A 221 4.46 -13.59 6.08
CA PRO A 221 5.31 -12.77 5.21
C PRO A 221 4.78 -11.33 5.00
N GLU A 222 3.48 -11.12 5.17
CA GLU A 222 2.83 -9.80 5.09
C GLU A 222 3.33 -8.80 6.13
N ASP A 223 3.82 -9.27 7.27
CA ASP A 223 4.28 -8.43 8.39
C ASP A 223 5.76 -8.05 8.26
N ASN A 224 6.42 -8.57 7.23
CA ASN A 224 7.84 -8.37 6.99
C ASN A 224 8.10 -7.22 6.01
N ALA A 225 9.09 -6.40 6.32
CA ALA A 225 9.62 -5.39 5.42
C ALA A 225 11.14 -5.45 5.39
N ILE A 226 11.71 -5.20 4.22
CA ILE A 226 13.15 -5.13 4.04
C ILE A 226 13.53 -3.78 3.52
N ARG A 227 14.58 -3.22 4.11
CA ARG A 227 15.26 -2.05 3.60
C ARG A 227 16.72 -2.36 3.38
N VAL A 228 17.28 -1.84 2.30
CA VAL A 228 18.72 -1.79 2.08
C VAL A 228 19.13 -0.32 2.17
N MET A 229 20.02 -0.01 3.10
CA MET A 229 20.56 1.33 3.30
C MET A 229 22.05 1.32 2.98
N CYS A 230 22.50 2.18 2.08
CA CYS A 230 23.91 2.28 1.69
C CYS A 230 24.42 3.70 1.94
N ASN A 231 25.50 3.84 2.70
CA ASN A 231 26.08 5.13 3.09
C ASN A 231 25.03 6.16 3.60
N GLY A 232 23.98 5.67 4.28
CA GLY A 232 22.89 6.49 4.82
C GLY A 232 21.75 6.82 3.85
N SER A 233 21.79 6.36 2.60
CA SER A 233 20.71 6.49 1.62
C SER A 233 19.96 5.16 1.46
N GLN A 234 18.63 5.21 1.30
CA GLN A 234 17.85 4.00 1.05
C GLN A 234 18.00 3.58 -0.42
N ALA A 235 18.58 2.40 -0.64
CA ALA A 235 18.77 1.82 -1.97
C ALA A 235 17.59 0.93 -2.39
N LEU A 236 16.94 0.26 -1.43
CA LEU A 236 15.77 -0.58 -1.67
C LEU A 236 14.84 -0.56 -0.45
N ARG A 237 13.54 -0.60 -0.70
CA ARG A 237 12.53 -0.97 0.28
C ARG A 237 11.52 -1.89 -0.37
N VAL A 238 11.27 -3.04 0.25
CA VAL A 238 10.24 -3.99 -0.17
C VAL A 238 9.41 -4.36 1.04
N ASP A 239 8.10 -4.20 0.93
CA ASP A 239 7.13 -4.60 1.93
C ASP A 239 6.46 -5.91 1.46
N GLY A 240 6.48 -6.94 2.30
CA GLY A 240 6.00 -8.28 1.94
C GLY A 240 4.51 -8.33 1.63
N ALA A 241 3.72 -7.45 2.26
CA ALA A 241 2.30 -7.25 1.96
C ALA A 241 2.06 -6.75 0.53
N ASP A 242 2.86 -5.79 0.07
CA ASP A 242 2.68 -5.13 -1.24
C ASP A 242 3.09 -6.04 -2.39
N GLU A 243 4.09 -6.90 -2.16
CA GLU A 243 4.59 -7.86 -3.14
C GLU A 243 3.92 -9.25 -3.04
N GLY A 244 2.97 -9.43 -2.11
CA GLY A 244 2.19 -10.65 -1.97
C GLY A 244 3.06 -11.88 -1.68
N TRP A 245 4.08 -11.73 -0.82
CA TRP A 245 5.02 -12.79 -0.51
C TRP A 245 4.30 -14.03 0.05
N LEU A 246 4.69 -15.21 -0.46
CA LEU A 246 4.10 -16.48 -0.05
C LEU A 246 4.74 -16.98 1.25
N LYS A 247 3.97 -17.72 2.07
CA LYS A 247 4.45 -18.34 3.31
C LYS A 247 5.51 -19.40 3.03
N ASN A 248 6.56 -19.48 3.85
CA ASN A 248 7.66 -20.46 3.73
C ASN A 248 8.30 -20.53 2.32
N ALA A 249 8.36 -19.40 1.62
CA ALA A 249 8.91 -19.27 0.29
C ALA A 249 10.33 -18.68 0.34
N ILE A 250 11.10 -18.93 -0.71
CA ILE A 250 12.37 -18.26 -0.93
C ILE A 250 12.10 -17.01 -1.75
N VAL A 251 12.35 -15.84 -1.17
CA VAL A 251 12.32 -14.55 -1.87
C VAL A 251 13.75 -14.16 -2.23
N ARG A 252 13.93 -13.69 -3.47
CA ARG A 252 15.21 -13.24 -4.01
C ARG A 252 15.01 -11.81 -4.49
N LEU A 253 15.72 -10.88 -3.88
CA LEU A 253 15.68 -9.46 -4.22
C LEU A 253 17.02 -9.10 -4.85
N PRO A 254 17.14 -9.13 -6.18
CA PRO A 254 18.30 -8.59 -6.86
C PRO A 254 18.32 -7.07 -6.67
N ILE A 255 19.48 -6.53 -6.28
CA ILE A 255 19.75 -5.11 -6.18
C ILE A 255 21.13 -4.82 -6.76
N THR A 256 21.22 -3.81 -7.62
CA THR A 256 22.50 -3.35 -8.17
C THR A 256 23.02 -2.21 -7.31
N LEU A 257 24.26 -2.31 -6.83
CA LEU A 257 24.86 -1.34 -5.90
C LEU A 257 26.28 -0.93 -6.34
N ASP A 258 26.60 0.35 -6.24
CA ASP A 258 27.95 0.83 -6.59
C ASP A 258 29.04 0.26 -5.67
N ALA A 259 30.21 0.00 -6.24
CA ALA A 259 31.37 -0.39 -5.45
C ALA A 259 31.86 0.75 -4.54
N GLY A 260 32.34 0.39 -3.34
CA GLY A 260 32.78 1.33 -2.31
C GLY A 260 31.66 1.84 -1.40
N LEU A 261 30.45 1.30 -1.54
CA LEU A 261 29.37 1.52 -0.59
C LEU A 261 29.51 0.58 0.62
N THR A 262 29.25 1.10 1.81
CA THR A 262 28.94 0.27 2.98
C THR A 262 27.44 0.25 3.16
N CYS A 263 26.86 -0.95 3.10
CA CYS A 263 25.43 -1.17 3.09
C CYS A 263 24.98 -1.98 4.31
N GLU A 264 23.74 -1.74 4.72
CA GLU A 264 23.04 -2.44 5.78
C GLU A 264 21.71 -2.93 5.23
N VAL A 265 21.48 -4.24 5.28
CA VAL A 265 20.15 -4.82 5.11
C VAL A 265 19.47 -4.82 6.46
N VAL A 266 18.32 -4.17 6.52
CA VAL A 266 17.46 -4.10 7.70
C VAL A 266 16.20 -4.88 7.36
N LEU A 267 16.03 -6.01 8.04
CA LEU A 267 14.77 -6.73 8.10
C LEU A 267 13.97 -6.20 9.28
N GLU A 268 12.74 -5.80 9.03
CA GLU A 268 11.77 -5.40 10.05
C GLU A 268 10.61 -6.39 10.03
N GLU A 269 10.34 -6.99 11.17
CA GLU A 269 9.15 -7.81 11.39
C GLU A 269 8.22 -6.99 12.31
N ARG A 270 7.02 -6.67 11.82
CA ARG A 270 6.10 -5.71 12.46
C ARG A 270 5.27 -6.31 13.59
N VAL A 271 5.15 -7.63 13.66
CA VAL A 271 4.27 -8.40 14.52
C VAL A 271 5.03 -9.58 15.13
N GLY A 272 5.90 -9.33 16.11
CA GLY A 272 6.89 -10.22 16.77
C GLY A 272 6.77 -11.76 16.72
N ASP A 273 6.42 -12.42 15.63
CA ASP A 273 5.92 -13.80 15.57
C ASP A 273 6.86 -14.78 14.85
N LYS A 274 8.16 -14.42 14.94
CA LYS A 274 9.34 -15.09 14.38
C LYS A 274 9.57 -14.70 12.93
N GLY A 275 10.42 -13.69 12.72
CA GLY A 275 10.77 -13.18 11.40
C GLY A 275 11.71 -14.06 10.56
N PRO A 276 11.79 -13.77 9.25
CA PRO A 276 12.51 -14.57 8.29
C PRO A 276 14.03 -14.52 8.49
N GLY A 277 14.67 -15.68 8.30
CA GLY A 277 16.12 -15.76 8.17
C GLY A 277 16.54 -15.37 6.75
N GLY A 278 17.78 -14.93 6.60
CA GLY A 278 18.25 -14.53 5.28
C GLY A 278 19.75 -14.38 5.16
N ARG A 279 20.16 -14.16 3.93
CA ARG A 279 21.53 -13.88 3.57
C ARG A 279 21.61 -12.92 2.41
N VAL A 280 22.73 -12.23 2.34
CA VAL A 280 23.16 -11.41 1.22
C VAL A 280 24.19 -12.23 0.45
N VAL A 281 23.91 -12.46 -0.82
CA VAL A 281 24.84 -13.06 -1.77
C VAL A 281 25.40 -11.95 -2.65
N PHE A 282 26.71 -11.98 -2.87
CA PHE A 282 27.45 -10.99 -3.64
C PHE A 282 28.59 -11.66 -4.38
N CYS A 283 28.72 -11.41 -5.69
CA CYS A 283 29.72 -12.08 -6.55
C CYS A 283 29.69 -13.61 -6.40
N GLY A 284 28.48 -14.21 -6.37
CA GLY A 284 28.28 -15.64 -6.13
C GLY A 284 28.66 -16.17 -4.72
N GLU A 285 29.16 -15.33 -3.82
CA GLU A 285 29.55 -15.71 -2.46
C GLU A 285 28.62 -15.10 -1.39
N GLU A 286 28.52 -15.74 -0.22
CA GLU A 286 27.74 -15.18 0.89
C GLU A 286 28.50 -14.03 1.54
N ALA A 287 28.03 -12.79 1.37
CA ALA A 287 28.66 -11.58 1.92
C ALA A 287 28.25 -11.32 3.37
N ALA A 288 27.00 -11.63 3.70
CA ALA A 288 26.47 -11.52 5.05
C ALA A 288 25.29 -12.46 5.24
N SER A 289 25.00 -12.84 6.47
CA SER A 289 23.77 -13.55 6.81
C SER A 289 23.28 -13.16 8.18
N TRP A 290 21.99 -13.38 8.40
CA TRP A 290 21.36 -13.23 9.70
C TRP A 290 20.50 -14.44 10.00
N LEU A 291 20.46 -14.78 11.27
CA LEU A 291 19.61 -15.84 11.78
C LEU A 291 18.16 -15.36 11.78
N GLU A 292 17.24 -16.33 11.73
CA GLU A 292 15.81 -16.07 11.94
C GLU A 292 15.61 -15.26 13.23
N LEU A 293 14.74 -14.25 13.15
CA LEU A 293 14.37 -13.47 14.32
C LEU A 293 13.55 -14.34 15.27
N THR A 294 13.87 -14.31 16.56
CA THR A 294 13.21 -15.15 17.57
C THR A 294 12.21 -14.33 18.37
N GLY A 295 11.01 -14.19 17.82
CA GLY A 295 9.92 -13.42 18.38
C GLY A 295 9.29 -14.02 19.64
N ASP A 296 8.97 -13.16 20.61
CA ASP A 296 8.14 -13.49 21.77
C ASP A 296 6.65 -13.09 21.57
N GLY A 297 6.31 -12.59 20.39
CA GLY A 297 4.99 -12.16 19.95
C GLY A 297 4.66 -10.70 20.26
N ARG A 298 5.60 -9.85 20.69
CA ARG A 298 5.24 -8.58 21.36
C ARG A 298 5.90 -7.30 20.85
N ASP A 299 7.06 -7.39 20.22
CA ASP A 299 7.86 -6.24 19.82
C ASP A 299 8.21 -6.33 18.32
N VAL A 300 8.44 -5.17 17.69
CA VAL A 300 9.03 -5.11 16.34
C VAL A 300 10.44 -5.66 16.42
N GLU A 301 10.69 -6.73 15.68
CA GLU A 301 12.01 -7.35 15.63
C GLU A 301 12.80 -6.82 14.44
N VAL A 302 14.07 -6.51 14.67
CA VAL A 302 14.95 -5.95 13.64
C VAL A 302 16.22 -6.78 13.54
N ALA A 303 16.47 -7.33 12.36
CA ALA A 303 17.77 -7.93 12.01
C ALA A 303 18.53 -6.97 11.09
N VAL A 304 19.82 -6.78 11.39
CA VAL A 304 20.71 -5.94 10.58
C VAL A 304 21.90 -6.77 10.13
N ALA A 305 22.16 -6.76 8.83
CA ALA A 305 23.33 -7.36 8.22
C ALA A 305 24.10 -6.29 7.44
N THR A 306 25.36 -6.06 7.81
CA THR A 306 26.24 -5.07 7.16
C THR A 306 27.15 -5.75 6.16
N PHE A 307 27.35 -5.15 4.99
CA PHE A 307 28.27 -5.64 3.97
C PHE A 307 28.88 -4.46 3.19
N ASP A 308 30.10 -4.66 2.70
CA ASP A 308 30.77 -3.70 1.83
C ASP A 308 30.64 -4.16 0.38
N VAL A 309 30.24 -3.25 -0.50
CA VAL A 309 30.12 -3.51 -1.93
C VAL A 309 31.50 -3.34 -2.55
N VAL A 310 32.06 -4.42 -3.09
CA VAL A 310 33.37 -4.42 -3.77
C VAL A 310 33.24 -4.87 -5.22
N ALA A 311 34.14 -4.43 -6.09
CA ALA A 311 34.11 -4.90 -7.47
C ALA A 311 34.40 -6.41 -7.51
N CYS A 312 33.53 -7.20 -8.16
CA CYS A 312 33.72 -8.65 -8.29
C CYS A 312 34.98 -8.95 -9.10
N SER A 313 35.84 -9.82 -8.55
CA SER A 313 37.10 -10.23 -9.18
C SER A 313 37.00 -11.63 -9.75
N GLY A 314 37.45 -11.84 -10.98
CA GLY A 314 37.42 -13.14 -11.67
C GLY A 314 37.90 -13.03 -13.12
N CYS A 315 37.80 -14.11 -13.89
CA CYS A 315 38.23 -14.13 -15.29
C CYS A 315 37.22 -13.37 -16.17
N THR A 316 37.64 -12.27 -16.81
CA THR A 316 36.78 -11.43 -17.66
C THR A 316 36.83 -11.84 -19.14
N ASP A 317 37.66 -12.81 -19.52
CA ASP A 317 37.76 -13.32 -20.90
C ASP A 317 36.60 -14.30 -21.21
N PRO A 318 35.61 -13.92 -22.05
CA PRO A 318 34.46 -14.76 -22.36
C PRO A 318 34.81 -16.03 -23.17
N THR A 319 36.06 -16.15 -23.64
CA THR A 319 36.57 -17.33 -24.32
C THR A 319 37.26 -18.30 -23.37
N SER A 320 37.52 -17.87 -22.13
CA SER A 320 38.12 -18.70 -21.09
C SER A 320 37.11 -19.69 -20.52
N PRO A 321 37.49 -20.95 -20.24
CA PRO A 321 36.64 -21.87 -19.48
C PRO A 321 36.47 -21.44 -18.01
N ALA A 322 37.28 -20.48 -17.53
CA ALA A 322 37.16 -19.88 -16.21
C ALA A 322 36.35 -18.57 -16.22
N TYR A 323 35.77 -18.18 -17.37
CA TYR A 323 35.01 -16.93 -17.51
C TYR A 323 33.95 -16.79 -16.41
N ASP A 324 34.06 -15.69 -15.67
CA ASP A 324 33.09 -15.27 -14.68
C ASP A 324 32.28 -14.09 -15.25
N PRO A 325 31.00 -14.30 -15.58
CA PRO A 325 30.15 -13.23 -16.11
C PRO A 325 29.86 -12.12 -15.08
N GLU A 326 30.14 -12.34 -13.80
CA GLU A 326 29.97 -11.34 -12.74
C GLU A 326 31.27 -10.55 -12.48
N ALA A 327 32.42 -11.00 -12.99
CA ALA A 327 33.71 -10.38 -12.78
C ALA A 327 33.89 -9.09 -13.60
N VAL A 328 34.33 -8.03 -12.91
CA VAL A 328 34.67 -6.73 -13.50
C VAL A 328 36.12 -6.32 -13.23
N VAL A 329 36.80 -7.07 -12.36
CA VAL A 329 38.23 -6.95 -12.10
C VAL A 329 38.90 -8.27 -12.48
N GLU A 330 39.75 -8.24 -13.51
CA GLU A 330 40.57 -9.39 -13.89
C GLU A 330 41.49 -9.78 -12.72
N ASP A 331 41.37 -11.01 -12.23
CA ASP A 331 42.20 -11.55 -11.14
C ASP A 331 43.38 -12.42 -11.65
N GLY A 332 43.42 -12.68 -12.96
CA GLY A 332 44.45 -13.46 -13.64
C GLY A 332 44.19 -14.97 -13.65
N SER A 333 42.94 -15.40 -13.42
CA SER A 333 42.46 -16.78 -13.52
C SER A 333 42.19 -17.27 -14.95
#